data_AF-A0A182SYX0-F1
#
_entry.id   AF-A0A182SYX0-F1
#
_cell.length_a   1.000
_cell.length_b   1.000
_cell.length_c   1.000
_cell.angle_alpha   90.00
_cell.angle_beta   90.00
_cell.angle_gamma   90.00
#
_symmetry.space_group_name_H-M   'P 1'
#
loop_
_entity.id
_entity.type
_entity.pdbx_description
1 polymer ?
#
loop_
_entity_poly.entity_id
_entity_poly.type
_entity_poly.pdbx_seq_one_letter_code
_entity_poly.pdbx_strand_id
1 'polypeptide(L)'
;MNPNEVVYISNIPKQTSLAELHSLLKSSGNVVGSTFMRENRNDCRTKIAFVLFENEAQATEACSLDQTLFQSHRLSVMLSNDDRKFLAGYTIVIHNTSSDTSEEDLFEACCRYGNVETVQIPTNHYAFVGFSERSAAHAAHRKLDNSMLNQHQVTVKVLDEDVRVRLEDLDSYKTPRVYNELLRAKQQYFGNQEPM
;
A
#
# COMPACT_ATOMS: atom_id res chain seq x y z
N MET A 1 12.75 2.09 18.53
CA MET A 1 11.51 1.35 18.19
C MET A 1 11.86 0.31 17.15
N ASN A 2 11.35 -0.92 17.28
CA ASN A 2 11.66 -1.99 16.33
C ASN A 2 10.78 -1.83 15.07
N PRO A 3 11.35 -1.73 13.86
CA PRO A 3 10.57 -1.55 12.64
C PRO A 3 9.72 -2.76 12.27
N ASN A 4 10.06 -3.97 12.75
CA ASN A 4 9.26 -5.18 12.55
C ASN A 4 7.94 -5.16 13.35
N GLU A 5 7.81 -4.27 14.34
CA GLU A 5 6.56 -4.04 15.07
C GLU A 5 5.65 -3.03 14.35
N VAL A 6 6.13 -2.42 13.26
CA VAL A 6 5.42 -1.34 12.57
C VAL A 6 4.99 -1.82 11.19
N VAL A 7 3.72 -1.63 10.88
CA VAL A 7 3.11 -1.95 9.59
C VAL A 7 2.88 -0.65 8.82
N TYR A 8 3.20 -0.70 7.53
CA TYR A 8 2.83 0.30 6.53
C TYR A 8 1.56 -0.18 5.82
N ILE A 9 0.56 0.69 5.78
CA ILE A 9 -0.72 0.44 5.09
C ILE A 9 -0.93 1.58 4.10
N SER A 10 -1.06 1.26 2.81
CA SER A 10 -1.40 2.23 1.77
C SER A 10 -2.70 1.91 1.07
N ASN A 11 -3.11 2.84 0.20
CA ASN A 11 -4.40 2.85 -0.47
C ASN A 11 -5.59 2.96 0.50
N ILE A 12 -5.42 3.72 1.59
CA ILE A 12 -6.50 3.98 2.54
C ILE A 12 -7.35 5.17 2.03
N PRO A 13 -8.68 5.06 1.99
CA PRO A 13 -9.54 6.20 1.63
C PRO A 13 -9.30 7.41 2.55
N LYS A 14 -9.29 8.63 2.00
CA LYS A 14 -8.99 9.84 2.79
C LYS A 14 -9.94 10.07 3.97
N GLN A 15 -11.21 9.73 3.80
CA GLN A 15 -12.26 9.86 4.81
C GLN A 15 -12.11 8.89 5.99
N THR A 16 -11.29 7.84 5.87
CA THR A 16 -11.13 6.81 6.90
C THR A 16 -10.67 7.41 8.23
N SER A 17 -11.41 7.24 9.30
CA SER A 17 -11.00 7.65 10.64
C SER A 17 -9.98 6.69 11.26
N LEU A 18 -9.26 7.14 12.29
CA LEU A 18 -8.39 6.26 13.08
C LEU A 18 -9.17 5.11 13.73
N ALA A 19 -10.40 5.38 14.19
CA ALA A 19 -11.24 4.37 14.82
C ALA A 19 -11.64 3.24 13.85
N GLU A 20 -11.94 3.58 12.58
CA GLU A 20 -12.22 2.59 11.54
C GLU A 20 -10.97 1.77 11.19
N LEU A 21 -9.81 2.42 11.07
CA LEU A 21 -8.54 1.73 10.86
C LEU A 21 -8.23 0.76 12.01
N HIS A 22 -8.39 1.18 13.27
CA HIS A 22 -8.17 0.32 14.43
C HIS A 22 -9.17 -0.84 14.48
N SER A 23 -10.42 -0.60 14.08
CA SER A 23 -11.44 -1.65 14.00
C SER A 23 -11.07 -2.73 12.97
N LEU A 24 -10.51 -2.34 11.82
CA LEU A 24 -9.97 -3.26 10.81
C LEU A 24 -8.81 -4.11 11.38
N LEU A 25 -7.91 -3.50 12.14
CA LEU A 25 -6.69 -4.16 12.65
C LEU A 25 -6.90 -4.95 13.94
N LYS A 26 -8.09 -4.88 14.53
CA LYS A 26 -8.39 -5.50 15.83
C LYS A 26 -8.18 -7.02 15.84
N SER A 27 -8.40 -7.70 14.71
CA SER A 27 -8.16 -9.14 14.59
C SER A 27 -6.67 -9.49 14.57
N SER A 28 -5.80 -8.57 14.19
CA SER A 28 -4.35 -8.80 14.05
C SER A 28 -3.60 -8.59 15.36
N GLY A 29 -4.09 -7.72 16.25
CA GLY A 29 -3.48 -7.52 17.55
C GLY A 29 -3.77 -6.17 18.20
N ASN A 30 -2.98 -5.86 19.23
CA ASN A 30 -3.10 -4.63 19.99
C ASN A 30 -2.33 -3.51 19.29
N VAL A 31 -3.07 -2.50 18.82
CA VAL A 31 -2.49 -1.28 18.25
C VAL A 31 -1.99 -0.39 19.38
N VAL A 32 -0.68 -0.21 19.47
CA VAL A 32 -0.01 0.68 20.44
C VAL A 32 -0.05 2.12 19.99
N GLY A 33 0.08 2.35 18.69
CA GLY A 33 0.06 3.69 18.12
C GLY A 33 -0.15 3.66 16.61
N SER A 34 -0.69 4.74 16.06
CA SER A 34 -0.90 4.87 14.62
C SER A 34 -0.84 6.32 14.19
N THR A 35 -0.36 6.56 12.97
CA THR A 35 -0.35 7.89 12.36
C THR A 35 -0.67 7.81 10.87
N PHE A 36 -1.38 8.81 10.36
CA PHE A 36 -1.65 8.97 8.94
C PHE A 36 -0.62 9.87 8.26
N MET A 37 -0.35 9.60 6.99
CA MET A 37 0.40 10.43 6.05
C MET A 37 -0.47 10.74 4.83
N ARG A 38 -0.20 11.85 4.14
CA ARG A 38 -0.91 12.30 2.93
C ARG A 38 -2.40 12.66 3.10
N GLU A 39 -2.93 12.70 4.32
CA GLU A 39 -4.35 13.02 4.57
C GLU A 39 -4.79 14.39 4.03
N ASN A 40 -3.90 15.39 4.08
CA ASN A 40 -4.15 16.77 3.65
C ASN A 40 -3.52 17.10 2.27
N ARG A 41 -3.03 16.10 1.55
CA ARG A 41 -2.41 16.28 0.23
C ARG A 41 -3.47 16.18 -0.88
N ASN A 42 -3.39 17.05 -1.89
CA ASN A 42 -4.30 17.03 -3.04
C ASN A 42 -3.76 16.24 -4.24
N ASP A 43 -2.46 15.97 -4.26
CA ASP A 43 -1.76 15.24 -5.32
C ASP A 43 -1.82 13.71 -5.15
N CYS A 44 -2.34 13.23 -4.03
CA CYS A 44 -2.62 11.82 -3.77
C CYS A 44 -4.10 11.62 -3.53
N ARG A 45 -4.65 10.48 -3.96
CA ARG A 45 -6.08 10.14 -3.81
C ARG A 45 -6.38 9.41 -2.51
N THR A 46 -5.40 8.68 -2.01
CA THR A 46 -5.46 7.93 -0.76
C THR A 46 -4.44 8.42 0.24
N LYS A 47 -4.61 8.00 1.48
CA LYS A 47 -3.67 8.21 2.56
C LYS A 47 -2.95 6.91 2.92
N ILE A 48 -1.90 7.07 3.71
CA ILE A 48 -1.06 5.99 4.21
C ILE A 48 -1.16 6.00 5.72
N ALA A 49 -1.09 4.83 6.37
CA ALA A 49 -0.92 4.72 7.80
C ALA A 49 0.39 3.99 8.15
N PHE A 50 0.99 4.42 9.24
CA PHE A 50 1.97 3.63 9.97
C PHE A 50 1.34 3.20 11.29
N VAL A 51 1.36 1.90 11.57
CA VAL A 51 0.72 1.33 12.77
C VAL A 51 1.74 0.51 13.53
N LEU A 52 1.99 0.90 14.78
CA LEU A 52 2.81 0.16 15.73
C LEU A 52 1.93 -0.83 16.49
N PHE A 53 2.29 -2.09 16.40
CA PHE A 53 1.72 -3.18 17.21
C PHE A 53 2.54 -3.43 18.47
N GLU A 54 1.97 -4.19 19.38
CA GLU A 54 2.63 -4.56 20.65
C GLU A 54 3.85 -5.46 20.45
N ASN A 55 3.85 -6.28 19.39
CA ASN A 55 4.96 -7.16 19.04
C ASN A 55 5.00 -7.47 17.53
N GLU A 56 6.11 -8.08 17.08
CA GLU A 56 6.34 -8.43 15.67
C GLU A 56 5.33 -9.45 15.12
N ALA A 57 4.84 -10.37 15.94
CA ALA A 57 3.89 -11.39 15.50
C ALA A 57 2.53 -10.77 15.11
N GLN A 58 2.04 -9.80 15.89
CA GLN A 58 0.83 -9.04 15.57
C GLN A 58 0.99 -8.17 14.32
N ALA A 59 2.17 -7.55 14.15
CA ALA A 59 2.48 -6.79 12.93
C ALA A 59 2.52 -7.70 11.68
N THR A 60 3.06 -8.91 11.84
CA THR A 60 3.08 -9.93 10.77
C THR A 60 1.67 -10.42 10.45
N GLU A 61 0.84 -10.67 11.47
CA GLU A 61 -0.56 -11.06 11.30
C GLU A 61 -1.35 -9.98 10.53
N ALA A 62 -1.09 -8.69 10.80
CA ALA A 62 -1.71 -7.60 10.06
C ALA A 62 -1.34 -7.59 8.57
N CYS A 63 -0.17 -8.12 8.18
CA CYS A 63 0.21 -8.25 6.78
C CYS A 63 -0.67 -9.25 6.01
N SER A 64 -1.42 -10.13 6.69
CA SER A 64 -2.43 -10.98 6.04
C SER A 64 -3.59 -10.19 5.41
N LEU A 65 -3.75 -8.91 5.79
CA LEU A 65 -4.72 -8.00 5.19
C LEU A 65 -4.24 -7.40 3.86
N ASP A 66 -3.01 -7.70 3.42
CA ASP A 66 -2.52 -7.27 2.12
C ASP A 66 -3.46 -7.74 1.00
N GLN A 67 -3.76 -6.84 0.06
CA GLN A 67 -4.69 -7.05 -1.05
C GLN A 67 -6.15 -7.31 -0.64
N THR A 68 -6.55 -7.12 0.62
CA THR A 68 -7.97 -7.20 1.01
C THR A 68 -8.73 -5.90 0.70
N LEU A 69 -10.06 -6.00 0.55
CA LEU A 69 -10.92 -4.84 0.31
C LEU A 69 -11.32 -4.17 1.63
N PHE A 70 -11.12 -2.86 1.71
CA PHE A 70 -11.57 -2.01 2.80
C PHE A 70 -12.18 -0.73 2.21
N GLN A 71 -13.47 -0.49 2.49
CA GLN A 71 -14.22 0.65 1.92
C GLN A 71 -14.04 0.79 0.40
N SER A 72 -14.17 -0.33 -0.32
CA SER A 72 -13.98 -0.44 -1.78
C SER A 72 -12.56 -0.12 -2.28
N HIS A 73 -11.57 -0.07 -1.39
CA HIS A 73 -10.15 0.09 -1.76
C HIS A 73 -9.39 -1.18 -1.42
N ARG A 74 -8.56 -1.65 -2.35
CA ARG A 74 -7.64 -2.76 -2.13
C ARG A 74 -6.43 -2.27 -1.36
N LEU A 75 -6.30 -2.70 -0.10
CA LEU A 75 -5.19 -2.26 0.74
C LEU A 75 -3.88 -2.88 0.28
N SER A 76 -2.79 -2.13 0.44
CA SER A 76 -1.44 -2.66 0.36
C SER A 76 -0.83 -2.62 1.76
N VAL A 77 -0.58 -3.80 2.34
CA VAL A 77 -0.15 -3.95 3.73
C VAL A 77 1.19 -4.68 3.78
N MET A 78 2.19 -4.08 4.42
CA MET A 78 3.52 -4.68 4.55
C MET A 78 4.23 -4.18 5.81
N LEU A 79 5.28 -4.88 6.24
CA LEU A 79 6.13 -4.40 7.32
C LEU A 79 6.83 -3.09 6.93
N SER A 80 7.10 -2.24 7.91
CA SER A 80 7.71 -0.93 7.68
C SER A 80 9.16 -0.99 7.20
N ASN A 81 9.81 -2.14 7.28
CA ASN A 81 11.14 -2.44 6.73
C ASN A 81 11.10 -3.41 5.55
N ASP A 82 9.92 -3.78 5.04
CA ASP A 82 9.79 -4.58 3.83
C ASP A 82 10.40 -3.80 2.65
N ASP A 83 11.27 -4.48 1.89
CA ASP A 83 11.99 -3.96 0.73
C ASP A 83 11.40 -4.45 -0.60
N ARG A 84 10.15 -4.93 -0.59
CA ARG A 84 9.39 -5.41 -1.76
C ARG A 84 9.57 -4.51 -2.97
N LYS A 85 9.83 -5.16 -4.11
CA LYS A 85 10.01 -4.51 -5.41
C LYS A 85 9.00 -5.03 -6.41
N PHE A 86 8.59 -4.15 -7.30
CA PHE A 86 8.11 -4.53 -8.61
C PHE A 86 9.28 -5.10 -9.41
N LEU A 87 9.20 -6.39 -9.73
CA LEU A 87 10.28 -7.10 -10.41
C LEU A 87 10.20 -6.91 -11.93
N ALA A 88 11.37 -6.73 -12.54
CA ALA A 88 11.53 -6.63 -13.99
C ALA A 88 11.00 -7.89 -14.71
N GLY A 89 10.21 -7.67 -15.76
CA GLY A 89 9.56 -8.74 -16.52
C GLY A 89 8.31 -9.36 -15.87
N TYR A 90 8.06 -9.11 -14.58
CA TYR A 90 6.86 -9.56 -13.84
C TYR A 90 5.84 -8.44 -13.63
N THR A 91 6.25 -7.20 -13.81
CA THR A 91 5.41 -6.03 -13.57
C THR A 91 5.17 -5.30 -14.89
N ILE A 92 3.94 -4.81 -15.06
CA ILE A 92 3.64 -3.80 -16.07
C ILE A 92 3.51 -2.42 -15.44
N VAL A 93 3.86 -1.43 -16.25
CA VAL A 93 3.62 -0.03 -15.97
C VAL A 93 2.57 0.50 -16.94
N ILE A 94 1.56 1.16 -16.41
CA ILE A 94 0.43 1.69 -17.16
C ILE A 94 0.48 3.22 -17.06
N HIS A 95 0.69 3.87 -18.20
CA HIS A 95 0.68 5.32 -18.34
C HIS A 95 -0.66 5.80 -18.90
N ASN A 96 -0.94 7.09 -18.68
CA ASN A 96 -2.13 7.79 -19.16
C ASN A 96 -3.44 7.20 -18.61
N THR A 97 -3.42 6.70 -17.38
CA THR A 97 -4.65 6.29 -16.68
C THR A 97 -5.52 7.51 -16.37
N SER A 98 -6.85 7.35 -16.33
CA SER A 98 -7.74 8.42 -15.86
C SER A 98 -7.43 8.77 -14.40
N SER A 99 -7.60 10.04 -14.01
CA SER A 99 -7.54 10.47 -12.61
C SER A 99 -8.56 9.77 -11.70
N ASP A 100 -9.59 9.16 -12.30
CA ASP A 100 -10.62 8.42 -11.59
C ASP A 100 -10.33 6.91 -11.50
N THR A 101 -9.28 6.43 -12.18
CA THR A 101 -8.93 4.99 -12.20
C THR A 101 -8.43 4.53 -10.84
N SER A 102 -9.17 3.64 -10.19
CA SER A 102 -8.80 3.09 -8.89
C SER A 102 -7.83 1.91 -9.02
N GLU A 103 -7.14 1.56 -7.93
CA GLU A 103 -6.35 0.32 -7.84
C GLU A 103 -7.23 -0.91 -8.09
N GLU A 104 -8.51 -0.88 -7.70
CA GLU A 104 -9.44 -1.98 -7.95
C GLU A 104 -9.79 -2.11 -9.44
N ASP A 105 -10.01 -0.99 -10.14
CA ASP A 105 -10.27 -1.00 -11.59
C ASP A 105 -9.10 -1.66 -12.35
N LEU A 106 -7.87 -1.34 -11.93
CA LEU A 106 -6.66 -1.93 -12.51
C LEU A 106 -6.53 -3.41 -12.16
N PHE A 107 -6.84 -3.80 -10.92
CA PHE A 107 -6.87 -5.20 -10.51
C PHE A 107 -7.85 -6.00 -11.36
N GLU A 108 -9.10 -5.55 -11.52
CA GLU A 108 -10.13 -6.20 -12.34
C GLU A 108 -9.78 -6.25 -13.84
N ALA A 109 -9.10 -5.22 -14.34
CA ALA A 109 -8.61 -5.19 -15.71
C ALA A 109 -7.49 -6.21 -15.94
N CYS A 110 -6.64 -6.44 -14.93
CA CYS A 110 -5.40 -7.20 -15.07
C CYS A 110 -5.49 -8.67 -14.60
N CYS A 111 -6.35 -8.98 -13.62
CA CYS A 111 -6.44 -10.32 -13.02
C CYS A 111 -6.83 -11.43 -14.02
N ARG A 112 -7.43 -11.05 -15.16
CA ARG A 112 -7.74 -11.96 -16.28
C ARG A 112 -6.51 -12.50 -17.02
N TYR A 113 -5.35 -11.86 -16.87
CA TYR A 113 -4.11 -12.26 -17.55
C TYR A 113 -3.23 -13.16 -16.68
N GLY A 114 -3.48 -13.21 -15.38
CA GLY A 114 -2.76 -14.01 -14.40
C GLY A 114 -2.96 -13.47 -12.98
N ASN A 115 -2.35 -14.14 -12.01
CA ASN A 115 -2.44 -13.75 -10.61
C ASN A 115 -1.71 -12.42 -10.37
N VAL A 116 -2.46 -11.41 -9.95
CA VAL A 116 -1.96 -10.07 -9.61
C VAL A 116 -1.56 -10.08 -8.13
N GLU A 117 -0.29 -9.79 -7.86
CA GLU A 117 0.25 -9.75 -6.49
C GLU A 117 0.13 -8.37 -5.85
N THR A 118 0.23 -7.32 -6.67
CA THR A 118 0.19 -5.95 -6.18
C THR A 118 -0.24 -4.98 -7.26
N VAL A 119 -1.04 -4.00 -6.87
CA VAL A 119 -1.42 -2.85 -7.68
C VAL A 119 -1.11 -1.59 -6.90
N GLN A 120 -0.52 -0.62 -7.57
CA GLN A 120 -0.22 0.66 -6.93
C GLN A 120 -0.36 1.81 -7.91
N ILE A 121 -0.94 2.92 -7.44
CA ILE A 121 -0.99 4.18 -8.17
C ILE A 121 -0.18 5.24 -7.39
N PRO A 122 1.14 5.34 -7.68
CA PRO A 122 2.03 6.33 -7.07
C PRO A 122 1.54 7.78 -7.17
N THR A 123 1.15 8.15 -8.38
CA THR A 123 0.73 9.49 -8.79
C THR A 123 -0.38 9.34 -9.82
N ASN A 124 -1.15 10.39 -10.05
CA ASN A 124 -2.17 10.38 -11.08
C ASN A 124 -1.56 10.01 -12.45
N HIS A 125 -2.34 9.34 -13.29
CA HIS A 125 -1.99 8.95 -14.67
C HIS A 125 -0.89 7.90 -14.82
N TYR A 126 -0.48 7.25 -13.72
CA TYR A 126 0.59 6.27 -13.74
C TYR A 126 0.39 5.18 -12.69
N ALA A 127 0.50 3.91 -13.09
CA ALA A 127 0.28 2.78 -12.19
C ALA A 127 1.23 1.62 -12.45
N PHE A 128 1.45 0.82 -11.41
CA PHE A 128 2.16 -0.46 -11.48
C PHE A 128 1.21 -1.61 -11.17
N VAL A 129 1.37 -2.70 -11.91
CA VAL A 129 0.67 -3.97 -11.65
C VAL A 129 1.70 -5.10 -11.70
N GLY A 130 1.98 -5.69 -10.54
CA GLY A 130 2.88 -6.83 -10.39
C GLY A 130 2.12 -8.15 -10.49
N PHE A 131 2.67 -9.10 -11.23
CA PHE A 131 2.12 -10.45 -11.40
C PHE A 131 3.07 -11.50 -10.82
N SER A 132 2.51 -12.64 -10.41
CA SER A 132 3.32 -13.79 -9.97
C SER A 132 4.10 -14.46 -11.12
N GLU A 133 3.69 -14.22 -12.37
CA GLU A 133 4.31 -14.81 -13.55
C GLU A 133 4.67 -13.77 -14.62
N ARG A 134 5.83 -13.94 -15.25
CA ARG A 134 6.24 -13.10 -16.41
C ARG A 134 5.28 -13.22 -17.58
N SER A 135 4.75 -14.42 -17.82
CA SER A 135 3.78 -14.71 -18.88
C SER A 135 2.57 -13.76 -18.81
N ALA A 136 2.06 -13.54 -17.59
CA ALA A 136 0.92 -12.68 -17.29
C ALA A 136 1.23 -11.21 -17.60
N ALA A 137 2.39 -10.71 -17.16
CA ALA A 137 2.82 -9.34 -17.46
C ALA A 137 2.91 -9.08 -18.98
N HIS A 138 3.49 -10.02 -19.73
CA HIS A 138 3.61 -9.88 -21.19
C HIS A 138 2.25 -10.05 -21.89
N ALA A 139 1.36 -10.90 -21.37
CA ALA A 139 0.00 -11.04 -21.89
C ALA A 139 -0.82 -9.76 -21.68
N ALA A 140 -0.74 -9.18 -20.47
CA ALA A 140 -1.37 -7.92 -20.13
C ALA A 140 -0.86 -6.79 -21.01
N HIS A 141 0.47 -6.67 -21.20
CA HIS A 141 1.05 -5.69 -22.14
C HIS A 141 0.45 -5.85 -23.54
N ARG A 142 0.48 -7.04 -24.14
CA ARG A 142 0.00 -7.26 -25.52
C ARG A 142 -1.48 -6.92 -25.72
N LYS A 143 -2.29 -6.99 -24.65
CA LYS A 143 -3.74 -6.81 -24.72
C LYS A 143 -4.19 -5.42 -24.30
N LEU A 144 -3.51 -4.81 -23.34
CA LEU A 144 -3.89 -3.52 -22.78
C LEU A 144 -3.16 -2.34 -23.43
N ASP A 145 -2.00 -2.55 -24.05
CA ASP A 145 -1.28 -1.45 -24.68
C ASP A 145 -2.09 -0.84 -25.83
N ASN A 146 -2.25 0.49 -25.82
CA ASN A 146 -3.09 1.28 -26.72
C ASN A 146 -4.60 0.95 -26.66
N SER A 147 -5.05 0.21 -25.63
CA SER A 147 -6.45 -0.07 -25.38
C SER A 147 -7.13 1.04 -24.55
N MET A 148 -8.46 1.00 -24.47
CA MET A 148 -9.25 1.93 -23.65
C MET A 148 -9.46 1.36 -22.24
N LEU A 149 -9.04 2.10 -21.22
CA LEU A 149 -9.32 1.84 -19.81
C LEU A 149 -9.94 3.10 -19.19
N ASN A 150 -11.14 2.97 -18.61
CA ASN A 150 -11.91 4.12 -18.09
C ASN A 150 -12.00 5.31 -19.07
N GLN A 151 -12.37 5.01 -20.32
CA GLN A 151 -12.48 5.98 -21.41
C GLN A 151 -11.18 6.70 -21.81
N HIS A 152 -10.02 6.25 -21.31
CA HIS A 152 -8.72 6.78 -21.67
C HIS A 152 -7.90 5.72 -22.41
N GLN A 153 -7.22 6.12 -23.47
CA GLN A 153 -6.26 5.24 -24.13
C GLN A 153 -5.00 5.15 -23.28
N VAL A 154 -4.67 3.95 -22.81
CA VAL A 154 -3.50 3.73 -21.95
C VAL A 154 -2.30 3.24 -22.76
N THR A 155 -1.10 3.57 -22.29
CA THR A 155 0.15 2.96 -22.79
C THR A 155 0.67 2.00 -21.74
N VAL A 156 0.95 0.77 -22.14
CA VAL A 156 1.39 -0.29 -21.22
C VAL A 156 2.75 -0.80 -21.64
N LYS A 157 3.68 -0.86 -20.69
CA LYS A 157 5.01 -1.45 -20.90
C LYS A 157 5.28 -2.47 -19.82
N VAL A 158 6.11 -3.46 -20.13
CA VAL A 158 6.69 -4.35 -19.12
C VAL A 158 7.89 -3.62 -18.51
N LEU A 159 8.04 -3.67 -17.18
CA LEU A 159 9.21 -3.10 -16.51
C LEU A 159 10.49 -3.81 -16.94
N ASP A 160 11.51 -3.01 -17.25
CA ASP A 160 12.86 -3.42 -17.62
C ASP A 160 13.81 -3.50 -16.41
N GLU A 161 13.53 -2.73 -15.35
CA GLU A 161 14.29 -2.72 -14.10
C GLU A 161 13.41 -2.92 -12.87
N ASP A 162 14.03 -3.40 -11.78
CA ASP A 162 13.35 -3.57 -10.51
C ASP A 162 13.09 -2.21 -9.85
N VAL A 163 11.83 -1.93 -9.48
CA VAL A 163 11.42 -0.68 -8.84
C VAL A 163 10.88 -0.97 -7.44
N ARG A 164 11.34 -0.24 -6.41
CA ARG A 164 10.77 -0.41 -5.06
C ARG A 164 9.29 -0.04 -5.05
N VAL A 165 8.46 -0.86 -4.42
CA VAL A 165 7.01 -0.59 -4.27
C VAL A 165 6.80 0.68 -3.44
N ARG A 166 7.70 0.95 -2.49
CA ARG A 166 7.63 2.15 -1.66
C ARG A 166 8.37 3.29 -2.35
N LEU A 167 7.66 4.41 -2.54
CA LEU A 167 8.25 5.70 -2.94
C LEU A 167 8.94 6.29 -1.71
N GLU A 168 10.12 5.77 -1.37
CA GLU A 168 10.74 5.92 -0.05
C GLU A 168 11.21 7.34 0.33
N ASP A 169 11.21 8.32 -0.56
CA ASP A 169 11.87 9.60 -0.23
C ASP A 169 10.99 10.59 0.56
N LEU A 170 9.66 10.41 0.64
CA LEU A 170 8.75 11.32 1.34
C LEU A 170 7.92 10.67 2.47
N ASP A 171 7.70 9.35 2.43
CA ASP A 171 6.78 8.65 3.34
C ASP A 171 7.45 7.41 3.97
N SER A 172 8.55 7.64 4.70
CA SER A 172 9.25 6.60 5.46
C SER A 172 8.86 6.63 6.94
N TYR A 173 8.82 5.45 7.58
CA TYR A 173 8.68 5.35 9.04
C TYR A 173 9.85 6.04 9.78
N LYS A 174 10.99 6.20 9.09
CA LYS A 174 12.18 6.89 9.58
C LYS A 174 12.05 8.42 9.56
N THR A 175 10.99 8.96 8.94
CA THR A 175 10.76 10.40 8.99
C THR A 175 10.58 10.84 10.46
N PRO A 176 11.17 11.98 10.89
CA PRO A 176 11.08 12.41 12.28
C PRO A 176 9.65 12.54 12.79
N ARG A 177 8.70 12.91 11.91
CA ARG A 177 7.27 13.01 12.27
C ARG A 177 6.71 11.65 12.70
N VAL A 178 6.75 10.66 11.80
CA VAL A 178 6.20 9.32 12.05
C VAL A 178 6.90 8.66 13.23
N TYR A 179 8.23 8.70 13.25
CA TYR A 179 9.01 8.07 14.30
C TYR A 179 8.68 8.65 15.69
N ASN A 180 8.63 9.98 15.82
CA ASN A 180 8.37 10.62 17.10
C ASN A 180 6.93 10.43 17.59
N GLU A 181 5.94 10.43 16.68
CA GLU A 181 4.54 10.16 17.04
C GLU A 181 4.36 8.73 17.55
N LEU A 182 4.91 7.74 16.85
CA LEU A 182 4.84 6.34 17.28
C LEU A 182 5.65 6.10 18.57
N LEU A 183 6.79 6.77 18.74
CA LEU A 183 7.59 6.67 19.97
C LEU A 183 6.84 7.22 21.18
N ARG A 184 6.15 8.37 21.04
CA ARG A 184 5.30 8.94 22.09
C ARG A 184 4.15 8.01 22.45
N ALA A 185 3.47 7.45 21.45
CA ALA A 185 2.40 6.48 21.67
C ALA A 185 2.91 5.24 22.41
N LYS A 186 4.09 4.72 22.03
CA LYS A 186 4.76 3.61 22.72
C LYS A 186 5.01 3.92 24.20
N GLN A 187 5.59 5.09 24.49
CA GLN A 187 5.87 5.51 25.87
C GLN A 187 4.60 5.63 26.72
N GLN A 188 3.55 6.23 26.17
CA GLN A 188 2.26 6.36 26.86
C GLN A 188 1.58 5.01 27.11
N TYR A 189 1.60 4.12 26.13
CA TYR A 189 1.00 2.79 26.25
C TYR A 189 1.64 1.98 27.38
N PHE A 190 2.97 1.86 27.39
CA PHE A 190 3.67 1.08 28.42
C PHE A 190 3.70 1.79 29.79
N GLY A 191 3.78 3.13 29.82
CA GLY A 191 3.70 3.89 31.07
C GLY A 191 2.34 3.75 31.78
N ASN A 192 1.26 3.53 31.01
CA ASN A 192 -0.07 3.27 31.57
C ASN A 192 -0.28 1.82 32.05
N GLN A 193 0.66 0.91 31.75
CA GLN A 193 0.59 -0.51 32.15
C GLN A 193 1.43 -0.84 33.39
N GLU A 194 2.27 0.09 33.87
CA GLU A 194 2.94 -0.09 35.16
C GLU A 194 1.92 0.05 36.30
N PRO A 195 1.78 -0.94 37.19
CA PRO A 195 0.88 -0.81 38.34
C PRO A 195 1.39 0.31 39.26
N MET A 196 0.47 1.18 39.70
CA MET A 196 0.68 2.10 40.83
C MET A 196 1.10 1.35 42.09
#